data_AF-A0A858WW44-F1
#
_entry.id   AF-A0A858WW44-F1
#
_cell.length_a   1.000
_cell.length_b   1.000
_cell.length_c   1.000
_cell.angle_alpha   90.00
_cell.angle_beta   90.00
_cell.angle_gamma   90.00
#
_symmetry.space_group_name_H-M   'P 1'
#
loop_
_entity.id
_entity.type
_entity.pdbx_description
1 polymer ?
#
loop_
_entity_poly.entity_id
_entity_poly.type
_entity_poly.pdbx_seq_one_letter_code
_entity_poly.pdbx_strand_id
1 'polypeptide(L)'
;MARVLLAFGLLADGACLALLIGVAGFVFEGPEGARGDPSAVAVWVSGVVVTIGAAIAALVLARRGPPGRGALVAWIPPLLGIALTFGLGEMILPP
;
A
#
# COMPACT_ATOMS: atom_id res chain seq x y z
N MET A 1 -16.51 -13.18 10.37
CA MET A 1 -15.36 -13.38 9.48
C MET A 1 -15.06 -12.17 8.61
N ALA A 2 -15.87 -11.83 7.60
CA ALA A 2 -15.55 -10.80 6.61
C ALA A 2 -15.30 -9.38 7.18
N ARG A 3 -16.05 -8.97 8.21
CA ARG A 3 -15.83 -7.67 8.88
C ARG A 3 -14.50 -7.61 9.64
N VAL A 4 -14.05 -8.73 10.19
CA VAL A 4 -12.76 -8.85 10.89
C VAL A 4 -11.63 -8.74 9.87
N LEU A 5 -11.75 -9.44 8.74
CA LEU A 5 -10.79 -9.34 7.62
C LEU A 5 -10.71 -7.92 7.03
N LEU A 6 -11.84 -7.23 6.90
CA LEU A 6 -11.88 -5.82 6.50
C LEU A 6 -11.12 -4.94 7.51
N ALA A 7 -11.38 -5.12 8.80
CA ALA A 7 -10.73 -4.32 9.85
C ALA A 7 -9.21 -4.53 9.87
N PHE A 8 -8.74 -5.78 9.74
CA PHE A 8 -7.32 -6.08 9.64
C PHE A 8 -6.70 -5.55 8.34
N GLY A 9 -7.41 -5.64 7.21
CA GLY A 9 -6.95 -5.05 5.94
C GLY A 9 -6.77 -3.54 6.06
N LEU A 10 -7.74 -2.83 6.63
CA LEU A 10 -7.64 -1.39 6.86
C LEU A 10 -6.52 -1.01 7.85
N LEU A 11 -6.28 -1.83 8.88
CA LEU A 11 -5.14 -1.65 9.78
C LEU A 11 -3.81 -1.83 9.04
N ALA A 12 -3.71 -2.85 8.17
CA ALA A 12 -2.54 -3.08 7.34
C ALA A 12 -2.30 -1.92 6.36
N ASP A 13 -3.35 -1.43 5.69
CA ASP A 13 -3.27 -0.22 4.84
C ASP A 13 -2.79 1.00 5.64
N GLY A 14 -3.31 1.20 6.85
CA GLY A 14 -2.87 2.27 7.74
C GLY A 14 -1.39 2.14 8.12
N ALA A 15 -0.92 0.93 8.41
CA ALA A 15 0.48 0.65 8.67
C ALA A 15 1.36 0.88 7.43
N CYS A 16 0.94 0.42 6.25
CA CYS A 16 1.62 0.67 4.98
C CYS A 16 1.73 2.17 4.69
N LEU A 17 0.66 2.94 4.92
CA LEU A 17 0.68 4.39 4.75
C LEU A 17 1.62 5.07 5.74
N ALA A 18 1.59 4.66 7.01
CA ALA A 18 2.51 5.18 8.02
C ALA A 18 3.97 4.88 7.66
N LEU A 19 4.25 3.68 7.14
CA LEU A 19 5.57 3.31 6.64
C LEU A 19 5.95 4.14 5.42
N LEU A 20 5.06 4.33 4.44
CA LEU A 20 5.33 5.17 3.26
C LEU A 20 5.64 6.61 3.65
N ILE A 21 4.90 7.18 4.61
CA ILE A 21 5.15 8.54 5.12
C ILE A 21 6.45 8.61 5.91
N GLY A 22 6.71 7.63 6.78
CA GLY A 22 7.95 7.56 7.56
C GLY A 22 9.17 7.43 6.65
N VAL A 23 9.12 6.52 5.68
CA VAL A 23 10.16 6.34 4.66
C VAL A 23 10.36 7.60 3.85
N ALA A 24 9.31 8.36 3.50
CA ALA A 24 9.49 9.64 2.83
C ALA A 24 10.32 10.64 3.65
N GLY A 25 10.07 10.72 4.96
CA GLY A 25 10.86 11.59 5.85
C GLY A 25 12.34 11.19 5.94
N PHE A 26 12.64 9.88 5.85
CA PHE A 26 14.00 9.36 5.93
C PHE A 26 14.74 9.29 4.58
N VAL A 27 14.05 8.92 3.49
CA VAL A 27 14.62 8.70 2.16
C VAL A 27 14.71 9.99 1.36
N PHE A 28 13.74 10.88 1.52
CA PHE A 28 13.74 12.16 0.82
C PHE A 28 14.34 13.29 1.65
N GLU A 29 14.83 13.07 2.88
CA GLU A 29 15.44 14.11 3.75
C GLU A 29 14.64 15.44 3.85
N GLY A 30 13.33 15.44 3.54
CA GLY A 30 12.49 16.63 3.40
C GLY A 30 11.88 16.81 2.00
N PRO A 31 11.23 17.96 1.71
CA PRO A 31 10.62 18.24 0.39
C PRO A 31 11.61 18.26 -0.79
N GLU A 32 12.92 18.31 -0.52
CA GLU A 32 13.97 18.54 -1.51
C GLU A 32 14.93 17.36 -1.72
N GLY A 33 14.96 16.37 -0.83
CA GLY A 33 16.05 15.37 -0.80
C GLY A 33 15.78 14.08 -1.57
N ALA A 34 14.88 14.09 -2.56
CA ALA A 34 14.83 13.03 -3.58
C ALA A 34 16.06 12.97 -4.49
N ARG A 35 17.12 13.72 -4.17
CA ARG A 35 18.33 13.89 -4.99
C ARG A 35 18.01 14.24 -6.45
N GLY A 36 16.84 14.85 -6.67
CA GLY A 36 16.32 15.18 -7.99
C GLY A 36 15.83 14.01 -8.83
N ASP A 37 15.55 12.82 -8.27
CA ASP A 37 14.99 11.69 -9.02
C ASP A 37 13.45 11.72 -9.05
N PRO A 38 12.83 12.19 -10.15
CA PRO A 38 11.37 12.26 -10.26
C PRO A 38 10.72 10.87 -10.31
N SER A 39 11.46 9.82 -10.68
CA SER A 39 10.92 8.46 -10.78
C SER A 39 10.67 7.86 -9.39
N ALA A 40 11.59 8.06 -8.44
CA ALA A 40 11.43 7.63 -7.06
C ALA A 40 10.24 8.34 -6.38
N VAL A 41 10.07 9.64 -6.64
CA VAL A 41 8.92 10.42 -6.15
C VAL A 41 7.63 9.91 -6.77
N ALA A 42 7.59 9.66 -8.08
CA ALA A 42 6.41 9.15 -8.76
C ALA A 42 5.97 7.77 -8.22
N VAL A 43 6.93 6.86 -8.00
CA VAL A 43 6.66 5.54 -7.40
C VAL A 43 6.11 5.70 -5.98
N TRP A 44 6.72 6.55 -5.16
CA TRP A 44 6.23 6.82 -3.81
C TRP A 44 4.81 7.40 -3.79
N VAL A 45 4.55 8.44 -4.59
CA VAL A 45 3.21 9.05 -4.72
C VAL A 45 2.19 8.00 -5.16
N SER A 46 2.54 7.16 -6.13
CA SER A 46 1.64 6.10 -6.59
C SER A 46 1.30 5.10 -5.47
N GLY A 47 2.28 4.74 -4.64
CA GLY A 47 2.06 3.87 -3.48
C GLY A 47 1.12 4.49 -2.44
N VAL A 48 1.27 5.79 -2.18
CA VAL A 48 0.36 6.53 -1.29
C VAL A 48 -1.06 6.55 -1.84
N VAL A 49 -1.22 6.90 -3.13
CA VAL A 49 -2.53 6.97 -3.79
C VAL A 49 -3.22 5.61 -3.79
N VAL A 50 -2.49 4.53 -4.11
CA VAL A 50 -3.05 3.17 -4.12
C VAL A 50 -3.50 2.75 -2.73
N THR A 51 -2.69 3.00 -1.69
CA THR A 51 -3.03 2.62 -0.31
C THR A 51 -4.27 3.36 0.19
N ILE A 52 -4.34 4.68 -0.02
CA ILE A 52 -5.51 5.48 0.40
C ILE A 52 -6.74 5.11 -0.43
N GLY A 53 -6.57 4.99 -1.75
CA GLY A 53 -7.65 4.66 -2.68
C GLY A 53 -8.27 3.29 -2.37
N ALA A 54 -7.45 2.29 -2.08
CA ALA A 54 -7.90 0.95 -1.69
C ALA A 54 -8.69 0.99 -0.37
N ALA A 55 -8.21 1.68 0.66
CA ALA A 55 -8.91 1.80 1.94
C ALA A 55 -10.29 2.48 1.78
N ILE A 56 -10.36 3.58 1.01
CA ILE A 56 -11.63 4.27 0.73
C ILE A 56 -12.56 3.35 -0.08
N ALA A 57 -12.06 2.73 -1.14
CA ALA A 57 -12.84 1.83 -1.98
C ALA A 57 -13.38 0.62 -1.18
N ALA A 58 -12.56 0.05 -0.29
CA ALA A 58 -12.94 -1.03 0.60
C ALA A 58 -14.11 -0.63 1.53
N LEU A 59 -14.05 0.56 2.12
CA LEU A 59 -15.13 1.09 2.96
C LEU A 59 -16.40 1.35 2.15
N VAL A 60 -16.31 1.91 0.95
CA VAL A 60 -17.46 2.15 0.07
C VAL A 60 -18.11 0.84 -0.35
N LEU A 61 -17.32 -0.17 -0.74
CA LEU A 61 -17.80 -1.50 -1.12
C LEU A 61 -18.43 -2.25 0.06
N ALA A 62 -17.85 -2.13 1.26
CA ALA A 62 -18.42 -2.70 2.48
C ALA A 62 -19.75 -2.05 2.88
N ARG A 63 -20.00 -0.79 2.48
CA ARG A 63 -21.28 -0.09 2.70
C ARG A 63 -22.33 -0.42 1.64
N ARG A 64 -21.93 -0.70 0.39
CA ARG A 64 -22.86 -0.93 -0.74
C ARG A 64 -23.18 -2.40 -1.01
N GLY A 65 -22.58 -3.34 -0.29
CA GLY A 65 -22.75 -4.76 -0.58
C GLY A 65 -22.17 -5.67 0.51
N PRO A 66 -22.00 -6.97 0.20
CA PRO A 66 -21.48 -7.91 1.18
C PRO A 66 -20.06 -7.50 1.62
N PRO A 67 -19.76 -7.51 2.93
CA PRO A 67 -18.50 -7.00 3.48
C PRO A 67 -17.26 -7.74 2.96
N GLY A 68 -17.43 -8.94 2.37
CA GLY A 68 -16.35 -9.68 1.71
C GLY A 68 -15.73 -8.94 0.52
N ARG A 69 -16.50 -8.13 -0.22
CA ARG A 69 -15.96 -7.33 -1.34
C ARG A 69 -15.04 -6.22 -0.85
N GLY A 70 -15.43 -5.54 0.23
CA GLY A 70 -14.58 -4.54 0.86
C GLY A 70 -13.31 -5.16 1.42
N ALA A 71 -13.42 -6.34 2.04
CA ALA A 71 -12.25 -7.06 2.57
C ALA A 71 -11.25 -7.37 1.46
N LEU A 72 -11.67 -7.90 0.30
CA LEU A 72 -10.75 -8.20 -0.81
C LEU A 72 -9.96 -6.96 -1.26
N VAL A 73 -10.61 -5.80 -1.33
CA VAL A 73 -9.96 -4.55 -1.76
C VAL A 73 -8.99 -3.99 -0.72
N ALA A 74 -9.33 -4.07 0.58
CA ALA A 74 -8.47 -3.62 1.68
C ALA A 74 -7.18 -4.45 1.81
N TRP A 75 -7.11 -5.63 1.19
CA TRP A 75 -5.90 -6.46 1.21
C TRP A 75 -5.01 -6.23 -0.02
N ILE A 76 -5.44 -5.45 -1.02
CA ILE A 76 -4.67 -5.23 -2.25
C ILE A 76 -3.32 -4.55 -1.95
N PRO A 77 -3.25 -3.40 -1.24
CA PRO A 77 -1.97 -2.74 -1.00
C PRO A 77 -0.94 -3.59 -0.24
N PRO A 78 -1.27 -4.25 0.90
CA PRO A 78 -0.27 -5.04 1.63
C PRO A 78 0.15 -6.29 0.84
N LEU A 79 -0.77 -6.97 0.14
CA LEU A 79 -0.42 -8.13 -0.69
C LEU A 79 0.45 -7.72 -1.88
N LEU A 80 0.16 -6.59 -2.51
CA LEU A 80 0.97 -6.06 -3.60
C LEU A 80 2.37 -5.67 -3.10
N GLY A 81 2.47 -5.02 -1.93
CA GLY A 81 3.74 -4.71 -1.30
C GLY A 81 4.58 -5.96 -1.02
N ILE A 82 3.96 -7.02 -0.48
CA ILE A 82 4.61 -8.31 -0.26
C ILE A 82 5.05 -8.93 -1.59
N ALA A 83 4.17 -8.97 -2.60
CA ALA A 83 4.48 -9.54 -3.90
C ALA A 83 5.63 -8.82 -4.61
N LEU A 84 5.68 -7.49 -4.54
CA LEU A 84 6.75 -6.70 -5.14
C LEU A 84 8.08 -6.85 -4.38
N THR A 85 8.02 -7.03 -3.07
CA THR A 85 9.23 -7.18 -2.23
C THR A 85 9.82 -8.58 -2.30
N PHE A 86 8.98 -9.62 -2.26
CA PHE A 86 9.41 -11.02 -2.17
C PHE A 86 9.25 -11.80 -3.49
N GLY A 87 8.34 -11.41 -4.38
CA GLY A 87 8.09 -12.10 -5.64
C GLY A 87 9.03 -11.71 -6.79
N LEU A 88 9.72 -10.57 -6.70
CA LEU A 88 10.73 -10.14 -7.68
C LEU A 88 12.17 -10.53 -7.29
N GLY A 89 12.41 -10.95 -6.05
CA GLY A 89 13.73 -11.42 -5.60
C GLY A 89 14.17 -12.72 -6.29
N GLU A 90 13.22 -13.62 -6.56
CA GLU A 90 13.48 -14.94 -7.16
C GLU A 90 13.67 -14.91 -8.70
N MET A 91 13.40 -13.78 -9.38
CA MET A 91 13.56 -13.66 -10.83
C MET A 91 14.83 -12.90 -11.27
N ILE A 92 15.53 -12.24 -10.35
CA ILE A 92 16.68 -11.36 -10.69
C ILE A 92 18.04 -11.95 -10.24
N LEU A 93 18.05 -13.00 -9.41
CA LEU A 93 19.27 -13.72 -9.04
C LEU A 93 19.14 -15.21 -9.39
N PRO A 94 19.74 -15.69 -10.51
CA PRO A 94 20.13 -17.09 -10.56
C PRO A 94 21.29 -17.32 -9.56
N PRO A 95 21.46 -18.56 -9.04
CA PRO A 95 22.53 -18.91 -8.11
C PRO A 95 23.94 -18.69 -8.69
#